data_AF-A0A420W791-F1
#
_entry.id   AF-A0A420W791-F1
#
_cell.length_a   1.000
_cell.length_b   1.000
_cell.length_c   1.000
_cell.angle_alpha   90.00
_cell.angle_beta   90.00
_cell.angle_gamma   90.00
#
_symmetry.space_group_name_H-M   'P 1'
#
loop_
_entity.id
_entity.type
_entity.pdbx_description
1 polymer ?
#
loop_
_entity_poly.entity_id
_entity_poly.type
_entity_poly.pdbx_seq_one_letter_code
_entity_poly.pdbx_strand_id
1 'polypeptide(L)'
;MKKLILAILIPLILFVPSYSQEVKEDRPIEAWIVYKQEGDKVIEVVKIKTASGKIYEIRPHLSKEEIPKPVSKIPQKSYPPLFTLVIIILMGLSVGIGILIWKLKKEGP
;
A
#
# COMPACT_ATOMS: atom_id res chain seq x y z
N MET A 1 18.02 -33.67 -11.39
CA MET A 1 17.47 -32.36 -11.85
C MET A 1 16.15 -31.98 -11.17
N LYS A 2 15.16 -32.89 -11.03
CA LYS A 2 13.85 -32.59 -10.40
C LYS A 2 13.91 -32.07 -8.94
N LYS A 3 14.86 -32.57 -8.14
CA LYS A 3 15.02 -32.17 -6.72
C LYS A 3 15.57 -30.75 -6.51
N LEU A 4 16.35 -30.23 -7.48
CA LEU A 4 16.89 -28.87 -7.44
C LEU A 4 15.84 -27.82 -7.77
N ILE A 5 14.94 -28.13 -8.73
CA ILE A 5 13.83 -27.25 -9.11
C ILE A 5 12.87 -27.08 -7.92
N LEU A 6 12.59 -28.17 -7.19
CA LEU A 6 11.74 -28.12 -6.00
C LEU A 6 12.35 -27.27 -4.88
N ALA A 7 13.66 -27.38 -4.66
CA ALA A 7 14.37 -26.65 -3.62
C ALA A 7 14.42 -25.12 -3.85
N ILE A 8 14.28 -24.66 -5.09
CA ILE A 8 14.24 -23.23 -5.45
C ILE A 8 12.82 -22.67 -5.41
N LEU A 9 11.81 -23.49 -5.75
CA LEU A 9 10.40 -23.08 -5.77
C LEU A 9 9.80 -22.89 -4.36
N ILE A 10 10.20 -23.72 -3.40
CA ILE A 10 9.72 -23.67 -2.01
C ILE A 10 10.04 -22.34 -1.31
N PRO A 11 11.28 -21.81 -1.31
CA PRO A 11 11.55 -20.52 -0.70
C PRO A 11 10.89 -19.35 -1.43
N LEU A 12 10.65 -19.47 -2.75
CA LEU A 12 9.99 -18.43 -3.54
C LEU A 12 8.50 -18.24 -3.15
N ILE A 13 7.80 -19.34 -2.85
CA ILE A 13 6.40 -19.31 -2.39
C ILE A 13 6.31 -18.82 -0.93
N LEU A 14 7.29 -19.17 -0.10
CA LEU A 14 7.31 -18.75 1.31
C LEU A 14 7.71 -17.28 1.50
N PHE A 15 8.31 -16.65 0.49
CA PHE A 15 8.65 -15.22 0.48
C PHE A 15 7.61 -14.33 -0.22
N VAL A 16 6.42 -14.86 -0.56
CA VAL A 16 5.32 -13.99 -1.01
C VAL A 16 4.87 -13.17 0.21
N PRO A 17 5.12 -11.86 0.24
CA PRO A 17 4.64 -11.05 1.34
C PRO A 17 3.12 -11.10 1.28
N SER A 18 2.49 -11.61 2.34
CA SER A 18 1.04 -11.61 2.53
C SER A 18 0.52 -10.18 2.83
N TYR A 19 0.99 -9.20 2.07
CA TYR A 19 0.60 -7.80 2.18
C TYR A 19 -0.61 -7.55 1.28
N SER A 20 -1.76 -8.07 1.70
CA SER A 20 -3.04 -7.61 1.19
C SER A 20 -4.08 -7.65 2.30
N GLN A 21 -3.83 -6.89 3.36
CA GLN A 21 -4.94 -6.27 4.08
C GLN A 21 -5.28 -5.01 3.30
N GLU A 22 -6.17 -5.15 2.31
CA GLU A 22 -6.91 -3.99 1.81
C GLU A 22 -7.63 -3.38 3.01
N VAL A 23 -7.08 -2.29 3.53
CA VAL A 23 -7.86 -1.35 4.32
C VAL A 23 -8.94 -0.87 3.36
N LYS A 24 -10.13 -1.46 3.43
CA LYS A 24 -11.32 -0.96 2.74
C LYS A 24 -11.60 0.42 3.33
N GLU A 25 -11.02 1.44 2.71
CA GLU A 25 -11.37 2.83 2.95
C GLU A 25 -12.86 2.96 2.67
N ASP A 26 -13.61 3.25 3.73
CA ASP A 26 -15.06 3.32 3.69
C ASP A 26 -15.45 4.60 2.95
N ARG A 27 -15.80 4.45 1.67
CA ARG A 27 -16.02 5.58 0.76
C ARG A 27 -17.34 6.29 1.08
N PRO A 28 -17.39 7.63 1.02
CA PRO A 28 -18.64 8.37 1.13
C PRO A 28 -19.52 8.14 -0.11
N ILE A 29 -20.81 7.87 0.09
CA ILE A 29 -21.80 7.67 -0.99
C ILE A 29 -22.71 8.90 -1.13
N GLU A 30 -23.21 9.41 0.01
CA GLU A 30 -24.17 10.52 0.03
C GLU A 30 -23.74 11.54 1.09
N ALA A 31 -23.88 12.82 0.77
CA ALA A 31 -23.69 13.91 1.71
C ALA A 31 -24.83 14.91 1.59
N TRP A 32 -25.36 15.37 2.73
CA TRP A 32 -26.41 16.39 2.76
C TRP A 32 -26.25 17.30 3.98
N ILE A 33 -26.76 18.52 3.83
CA ILE A 33 -26.70 19.56 4.86
C ILE A 33 -27.99 19.51 5.67
N VAL A 34 -27.87 19.53 6.99
CA VAL A 34 -28.97 19.62 7.94
C VAL A 34 -28.72 20.79 8.86
N TYR A 35 -29.68 21.72 8.93
CA TYR A 35 -29.66 22.80 9.90
C TYR A 35 -30.23 22.30 11.23
N LYS A 36 -29.42 22.33 12.29
CA LYS A 36 -29.87 22.02 13.66
C LYS A 36 -29.87 23.29 14.50
N GLN A 37 -30.89 23.46 15.33
CA GLN A 37 -30.95 24.56 16.30
C GLN A 37 -30.28 24.12 17.61
N GLU A 38 -29.19 24.78 17.99
CA GLU A 38 -28.55 24.59 19.30
C GLU A 38 -28.59 25.92 20.06
N GLY A 39 -29.48 26.01 21.05
CA GLY A 39 -29.81 27.26 21.74
C GLY A 39 -30.45 28.28 20.81
N ASP A 40 -29.93 29.51 20.82
CA ASP A 40 -30.42 30.62 19.98
C ASP A 40 -29.77 30.67 18.59
N LYS A 41 -28.95 29.67 18.23
CA LYS A 41 -28.21 29.66 16.96
C LYS A 41 -28.62 28.48 16.09
N VAL A 42 -28.78 28.76 14.80
CA VAL A 42 -28.91 27.74 13.76
C VAL A 42 -27.51 27.34 13.31
N ILE A 43 -27.19 26.05 13.43
CA ILE A 43 -25.89 25.47 13.12
C ILE A 43 -26.05 24.56 11.90
N GLU A 44 -25.16 24.71 10.92
CA GLU A 44 -25.07 23.82 9.77
C GLU A 44 -24.33 22.53 10.17
N VAL A 45 -24.95 21.38 9.91
CA VAL A 45 -24.36 20.06 10.14
C VAL A 45 -24.36 19.29 8.83
N VAL A 46 -23.18 18.87 8.39
CA VAL A 46 -23.04 18.05 7.19
C VAL A 46 -23.09 16.59 7.60
N LYS A 47 -24.06 15.84 7.09
CA LYS A 47 -24.16 14.39 7.30
C LYS A 47 -23.58 13.66 6.10
N ILE A 48 -22.66 12.73 6.34
CA ILE A 48 -22.04 11.90 5.30
C ILE A 48 -22.39 10.44 5.58
N LYS A 49 -23.04 9.79 4.62
CA LYS A 49 -23.32 8.36 4.63
C LYS A 49 -22.25 7.62 3.83
N THR A 50 -21.60 6.65 4.46
CA THR A 50 -20.57 5.82 3.82
C THR A 50 -21.16 4.56 3.20
N ALA A 51 -20.34 3.88 2.40
CA ALA A 51 -20.69 2.62 1.76
C ALA A 51 -20.99 1.49 2.74
N SER A 52 -20.44 1.53 3.96
CA SER A 52 -20.83 0.64 5.06
C SER A 52 -22.19 0.96 5.69
N GLY A 53 -22.84 2.07 5.32
CA GLY A 53 -24.10 2.54 5.90
C GLY A 53 -23.93 3.37 7.18
N LYS A 54 -22.69 3.66 7.61
CA LYS A 54 -22.43 4.57 8.73
C LYS A 54 -22.70 6.01 8.32
N ILE A 55 -23.24 6.80 9.25
CA ILE A 55 -23.49 8.23 9.06
C ILE A 55 -22.59 9.01 10.00
N TYR A 56 -21.76 9.88 9.43
CA TYR A 56 -20.88 10.80 10.15
C TYR A 56 -21.50 12.19 10.16
N GLU A 57 -21.55 12.84 11.33
CA GLU A 57 -21.97 14.24 11.45
C GLU A 57 -20.75 15.15 11.57
N ILE A 58 -20.56 16.04 10.60
CA ILE A 58 -19.50 17.05 10.60
C ILE A 58 -20.12 18.40 10.96
N ARG A 59 -19.50 19.10 11.92
CA ARG A 59 -19.93 20.40 12.42
C ARG A 59 -18.87 21.44 12.07
N PRO A 60 -18.99 22.13 10.91
CA PRO A 60 -17.93 23.01 10.39
C PRO A 60 -17.62 24.17 11.35
N HIS A 61 -18.62 24.64 12.10
CA HIS A 61 -18.51 25.79 12.99
C HIS A 61 -17.78 25.51 14.31
N LEU A 62 -17.58 24.23 14.68
CA LEU A 62 -16.87 23.85 15.90
C LEU A 62 -15.36 23.65 15.70
N SER A 63 -14.89 23.45 14.46
CA SER A 63 -13.45 23.37 14.20
C SER A 63 -12.86 24.78 14.13
N LYS A 64 -12.43 25.31 15.28
CA LYS A 64 -11.51 26.46 15.34
C LYS A 64 -10.14 26.14 14.76
N GLU A 65 -9.83 24.87 14.60
CA GLU A 65 -8.64 24.41 13.90
C GLU A 65 -8.86 24.57 12.41
N GLU A 66 -8.00 25.37 11.77
CA GLU A 66 -7.86 25.44 10.32
C GLU A 66 -8.04 24.03 9.78
N ILE A 67 -9.08 23.82 8.96
CA ILE A 67 -9.23 22.58 8.20
C ILE A 67 -7.86 22.37 7.54
N PRO A 68 -7.06 21.37 7.97
CA PRO A 68 -5.73 21.22 7.45
C PRO A 68 -5.93 20.99 5.97
N LYS A 69 -5.44 21.92 5.15
CA LYS A 69 -5.53 21.81 3.69
C LYS A 69 -5.11 20.38 3.35
N PRO A 70 -5.92 19.63 2.60
CA PRO A 70 -5.58 18.25 2.28
C PRO A 70 -4.22 18.32 1.60
N VAL A 71 -3.17 17.93 2.33
CA VAL A 71 -1.86 17.76 1.76
C VAL A 71 -2.11 16.64 0.79
N SER A 72 -2.09 16.97 -0.51
CA SER A 72 -2.14 16.01 -1.60
C SER A 72 -0.86 15.17 -1.54
N LYS A 73 -0.74 14.36 -0.49
CA LYS A 73 0.10 13.19 -0.46
C LYS A 73 -0.58 12.25 -1.42
N ILE A 74 -0.32 12.48 -2.72
CA ILE A 74 -0.40 11.44 -3.73
C ILE A 74 0.21 10.23 -3.04
N PRO A 75 -0.53 9.13 -2.86
CA PRO A 75 0.02 7.96 -2.22
C PRO A 75 1.24 7.60 -3.06
N GLN A 76 2.43 7.88 -2.51
CA GLN A 76 3.68 7.41 -3.08
C GLN A 76 3.59 5.92 -2.91
N LYS A 77 3.03 5.27 -3.94
CA LYS A 77 3.02 3.84 -4.12
C LYS A 77 4.44 3.43 -3.79
N SER A 78 4.61 2.73 -2.68
CA SER A 78 5.92 2.32 -2.18
C SER A 78 6.40 1.28 -3.18
N TYR A 79 6.97 1.76 -4.29
CA TYR A 79 7.73 0.93 -5.19
C TYR A 79 8.89 0.39 -4.34
N PRO A 80 9.18 -0.91 -4.41
CA PRO A 80 10.39 -1.43 -3.78
C PRO A 80 11.52 -0.51 -4.22
N PRO A 81 12.34 0.01 -3.28
CA PRO A 81 13.32 1.01 -3.64
C PRO A 81 14.16 0.40 -4.76
N LEU A 82 14.35 1.13 -5.86
CA LEU A 82 15.08 0.65 -7.05
C LEU A 82 16.38 -0.06 -6.67
N PHE A 83 16.99 0.39 -5.57
CA PHE A 83 18.09 -0.24 -4.86
C PHE A 83 17.93 -1.76 -4.60
N THR A 84 16.78 -2.22 -4.10
CA THR A 84 16.51 -3.65 -3.87
C THR A 84 16.51 -4.45 -5.17
N LEU A 85 15.90 -3.92 -6.23
CA LEU A 85 15.89 -4.56 -7.56
C LEU A 85 17.32 -4.68 -8.10
N VAL A 86 18.13 -3.63 -7.97
CA VAL A 86 19.53 -3.60 -8.38
C VAL A 86 20.36 -4.64 -7.61
N ILE A 87 20.16 -4.76 -6.30
CA ILE A 87 20.85 -5.78 -5.49
C ILE A 87 20.51 -7.20 -5.94
N ILE A 88 19.22 -7.48 -6.19
CA ILE A 88 18.79 -8.82 -6.64
C ILE A 88 19.43 -9.18 -7.98
N ILE A 89 19.48 -8.22 -8.93
CA ILE A 89 20.13 -8.42 -10.23
C ILE A 89 21.63 -8.69 -10.07
N LEU A 90 22.33 -7.90 -9.23
CA LEU A 90 23.76 -8.07 -8.97
C LEU A 90 24.08 -9.42 -8.29
N MET A 91 23.24 -9.85 -7.35
CA MET A 91 23.37 -11.18 -6.73
C MET A 91 23.15 -12.29 -7.75
N GLY A 92 22.13 -12.19 -8.62
CA GLY A 92 21.89 -13.18 -9.68
C GLY A 92 23.04 -13.28 -10.67
N LEU A 93 23.60 -12.13 -11.09
CA LEU A 93 24.74 -12.06 -11.99
C LEU A 93 26.00 -12.68 -11.39
N SER A 94 26.32 -12.37 -10.13
CA SER A 94 27.51 -12.91 -9.46
C SER A 94 27.46 -14.43 -9.30
N VAL A 95 26.29 -14.97 -8.93
CA VAL A 95 26.07 -16.43 -8.84
C VAL A 95 26.17 -17.08 -10.23
N GLY A 96 25.54 -16.49 -11.25
CA GLY A 96 25.60 -16.98 -12.62
C GLY A 96 27.02 -17.04 -13.19
N ILE A 97 27.80 -15.97 -13.01
CA ILE A 97 29.20 -15.90 -13.43
C ILE A 97 30.05 -16.93 -12.67
N GLY A 98 29.84 -17.08 -11.36
CA GLY A 98 30.56 -18.06 -10.54
C GLY A 98 30.34 -19.51 -11.02
N ILE A 99 29.10 -19.87 -11.36
CA ILE A 99 28.77 -21.19 -11.90
C ILE A 99 29.41 -21.39 -13.28
N LEU A 100 29.40 -20.35 -14.12
CA LEU A 100 29.93 -20.41 -15.48
C LEU A 100 31.46 -20.60 -15.47
N ILE A 101 32.19 -19.87 -14.62
CA ILE A 101 33.63 -20.04 -14.40
C ILE A 101 33.93 -21.43 -13.85
N TRP A 102 33.16 -21.89 -12.87
CA TRP A 102 33.33 -23.23 -12.29
C TRP A 102 33.12 -24.33 -13.33
N LYS A 103 32.12 -24.18 -14.20
CA LYS A 103 31.85 -25.11 -15.29
C LYS A 103 32.98 -25.13 -16.32
N LEU A 104 33.42 -23.96 -16.79
CA LEU A 104 34.56 -23.84 -17.73
C LEU A 104 35.85 -24.43 -17.16
N LYS A 105 36.11 -24.26 -15.85
CA LYS A 105 37.28 -24.84 -15.18
C LYS A 105 37.21 -26.37 -15.09
N LYS A 106 36.01 -26.95 -15.05
CA LYS A 106 35.80 -28.38 -14.86
C LYS A 106 35.72 -29.15 -16.18
N GLU A 107 35.18 -28.52 -17.23
CA GLU A 107 35.02 -29.14 -18.54
C GLU A 107 36.19 -28.83 -19.50
N GLY A 108 37.05 -27.85 -19.16
CA GLY A 108 38.07 -27.33 -20.06
C GLY A 108 37.44 -26.48 -21.18
N PRO A 109 38.21 -25.63 -21.88
CA PRO A 109 37.74 -25.02 -23.12
C PRO A 109 37.44 -26.07 -24.20
#